data_AF-A0A1G9XNX3-F1
#
_entry.id   AF-A0A1G9XNX3-F1
#
_cell.length_a   1.000
_cell.length_b   1.000
_cell.length_c   1.000
_cell.angle_alpha   90.00
_cell.angle_beta   90.00
_cell.angle_gamma   90.00
#
_symmetry.space_group_name_H-M   'P 1'
#
loop_
_entity.id
_entity.type
_entity.pdbx_description
1 polymer ?
#
loop_
_entity_poly.entity_id
_entity_poly.type
_entity_poly.pdbx_seq_one_letter_code
_entity_poly.pdbx_strand_id
1 'polypeptide(L)' 'MLRMDQYEHIRTAYRVYGQTISEIARTTGHSRNTIRKALKQPYDGYSQRQHQPYPVLGAYLDIIDGWLREDQA' A
#
# COMPACT_ATOMS: atom_id res chain seq x y z
N MET A 1 4.75 -3.82 -15.27
CA MET A 1 3.72 -3.51 -14.26
C MET A 1 4.46 -3.19 -12.96
N LEU A 2 4.09 -2.13 -12.24
CA LEU A 2 4.76 -1.75 -11.00
C LEU A 2 4.20 -2.56 -9.83
N ARG A 3 5.08 -3.09 -8.98
CA ARG A 3 4.71 -3.64 -7.68
C ARG A 3 4.66 -2.53 -6.62
N MET A 4 4.07 -2.81 -5.46
CA MET A 4 3.79 -1.78 -4.46
C MET A 4 5.06 -1.17 -3.84
N ASP A 5 6.10 -1.98 -3.66
CA ASP A 5 7.45 -1.56 -3.30
C ASP A 5 8.05 -0.56 -4.31
N GLN A 6 7.79 -0.77 -5.60
CA GLN A 6 8.32 0.08 -6.66
C GLN A 6 7.61 1.45 -6.71
N TYR A 7 6.33 1.51 -6.36
CA TYR A 7 5.60 2.77 -6.25
C TYR A 7 6.18 3.66 -5.16
N GLU A 8 6.45 3.09 -3.99
CA GLU A 8 7.04 3.81 -2.87
C GLU A 8 8.44 4.30 -3.22
N HIS A 9 9.29 3.43 -3.78
CA HIS A 9 10.62 3.79 -4.23
C HIS A 9 10.62 4.97 -5.22
N ILE A 10 9.77 4.93 -6.26
CA ILE A 10 9.66 6.00 -7.26
C ILE A 10 9.18 7.32 -6.61
N ARG A 11 8.21 7.26 -5.71
CA ARG A 11 7.67 8.46 -5.04
C ARG A 11 8.70 9.09 -4.10
N THR A 12 9.42 8.30 -3.33
CA THR A 12 10.48 8.77 -2.43
C THR A 12 11.65 9.35 -3.21
N ALA A 13 12.10 8.66 -4.27
CA ALA A 13 13.11 9.15 -5.20
C ALA A 13 12.81 10.56 -5.74
N TYR A 14 11.57 10.81 -6.17
CA TYR A 14 11.18 12.09 -6.74
C TYR A 14 10.88 13.16 -5.67
N ARG A 15 10.09 12.84 -4.64
CA ARG A 15 9.57 13.82 -3.67
C ARG A 15 10.54 14.13 -2.54
N VAL A 16 11.35 13.16 -2.11
CA VAL A 16 12.27 13.30 -0.98
C VAL A 16 13.69 13.56 -1.49
N TYR A 17 14.16 12.74 -2.42
CA TYR A 17 15.53 12.84 -2.92
C TYR A 17 15.69 13.78 -4.14
N GLY A 18 14.59 14.33 -4.67
CA GLY A 18 14.63 15.31 -5.76
C GLY A 18 15.14 14.77 -7.10
N GLN A 19 15.16 13.45 -7.29
CA GLN A 19 15.64 12.83 -8.52
C GLN A 19 14.72 13.16 -9.70
N THR A 20 15.30 13.35 -10.88
CA THR A 20 14.53 13.60 -12.09
C THR A 20 13.86 12.33 -12.62
N ILE A 21 12.79 12.47 -13.39
CA ILE A 21 12.10 11.33 -14.03
C ILE A 21 13.07 10.52 -14.91
N SER A 22 14.05 11.17 -15.54
CA SER A 22 15.06 10.52 -16.40
C SER A 22 16.09 9.73 -15.61
N GLU A 23 16.45 10.16 -14.41
CA GLU A 23 17.32 9.39 -13.50
C GLU A 23 16.59 8.16 -12.99
N ILE A 24 15.36 8.33 -12.48
CA ILE A 24 14.54 7.22 -11.98
C ILE A 24 14.30 6.19 -13.08
N ALA A 25 14.08 6.61 -14.33
CA ALA A 25 13.93 5.70 -15.47
C ALA A 25 15.18 4.86 -15.74
N ARG A 26 16.36 5.47 -15.64
CA ARG A 26 17.64 4.76 -15.83
C ARG A 26 17.91 3.77 -14.71
N THR A 27 17.65 4.13 -13.46
CA THR A 27 17.92 3.28 -12.29
C THR A 27 16.92 2.14 -12.15
N THR A 28 15.63 2.40 -12.39
CA THR A 28 14.57 1.41 -12.18
C THR A 28 14.24 0.57 -13.42
N GLY A 29 14.74 0.97 -14.61
CA GLY A 29 14.44 0.32 -15.89
C GLY A 29 13.02 0.54 -16.40
N HIS A 30 12.20 1.34 -15.70
CA HIS A 30 10.83 1.64 -16.11
C HIS A 30 10.78 2.80 -17.11
N SER A 31 9.79 2.75 -18.01
CA SER A 31 9.58 3.86 -18.95
C SER A 31 9.24 5.16 -18.22
N ARG A 32 9.63 6.31 -18.82
CA ARG A 32 9.26 7.64 -18.29
C ARG A 32 7.75 7.83 -18.12
N ASN A 33 6.94 7.17 -18.96
CA ASN A 33 5.48 7.20 -18.86
C ASN A 33 4.97 6.46 -17.62
N THR A 34 5.58 5.31 -17.29
CA THR A 34 5.28 4.53 -16.08
C THR A 34 5.59 5.33 -14.82
N ILE A 35 6.73 6.02 -14.79
CA ILE A 35 7.13 6.87 -13.67
C ILE A 35 6.18 8.06 -13.52
N ARG A 36 5.86 8.76 -14.62
CA ARG A 36 4.89 9.86 -14.59
C ARG A 36 3.52 9.41 -14.08
N LYS A 37 3.07 8.21 -14.48
CA LYS A 37 1.84 7.60 -13.95
C LYS A 37 1.93 7.36 -12.45
N ALA A 38 3.05 6.82 -11.97
CA ALA A 38 3.27 6.56 -10.54
C ALA A 38 3.30 7.83 -9.68
N LEU A 39 3.83 8.94 -10.22
CA LEU A 39 3.89 10.23 -9.53
C LEU A 39 2.54 10.96 -9.53
N LYS A 40 1.73 10.82 -10.59
CA LYS A 40 0.42 11.46 -10.72
C LYS A 40 -0.60 10.92 -9.71
N GLN A 41 -0.54 9.63 -9.38
CA GLN A 41 -1.46 9.02 -8.43
C GLN A 41 -1.08 9.44 -7.01
N PRO A 42 -1.94 10.15 -6.25
CA PRO A 42 -1.73 10.32 -4.82
C PRO A 42 -1.66 8.93 -4.15
N TYR A 43 -0.94 8.84 -3.04
CA TYR A 43 -1.02 7.66 -2.18
C TYR A 43 -2.10 7.97 -1.15
N ASP A 44 -3.22 7.28 -1.22
CA ASP A 44 -4.35 7.38 -0.28
C ASP A 44 -4.29 6.30 0.82
N GLY A 45 -3.19 5.55 0.88
CA GLY A 45 -3.03 4.42 1.79
C GLY A 45 -3.69 3.15 1.25
N TYR A 46 -3.79 2.13 2.11
CA TYR A 46 -4.67 1.01 1.85
C TYR A 46 -6.08 1.41 2.27
N SER A 47 -7.03 1.37 1.33
CA SER A 47 -8.43 1.50 1.71
C SER A 47 -8.83 0.35 2.63
N GLN A 48 -9.48 0.68 3.73
CA GLN A 48 -10.12 -0.34 4.54
C GLN A 48 -11.17 -1.03 3.68
N ARG A 49 -11.17 -2.37 3.71
CA ARG A 49 -12.23 -3.13 3.06
C ARG A 49 -13.52 -2.84 3.81
N GLN A 50 -14.59 -2.53 3.08
CA GLN A 50 -15.92 -2.37 3.67
C GLN A 50 -16.38 -3.63 4.41
N HIS A 51 -15.94 -4.79 3.94
CA HIS A 51 -16.19 -6.07 4.57
C HIS A 51 -14.92 -6.94 4.52
N GLN A 52 -14.51 -7.45 5.68
CA GLN A 52 -13.43 -8.43 5.78
C GLN A 52 -14.05 -9.83 5.87
N PRO A 53 -13.84 -10.72 4.88
CA PRO A 53 -14.33 -12.08 4.97
C PRO A 53 -13.51 -12.88 5.99
N TYR A 54 -14.20 -13.67 6.81
CA TYR A 54 -13.59 -14.58 7.80
C TYR A 54 -13.94 -16.03 7.47
N PRO A 55 -13.31 -16.63 6.44
CA PRO A 55 -13.71 -17.96 5.94
C PRO A 55 -13.51 -19.10 6.95
N VAL A 56 -12.56 -18.95 7.88
CA VAL A 56 -12.29 -19.94 8.94
C VAL A 56 -12.68 -19.38 10.31
N LEU A 57 -12.31 -18.13 10.56
CA LEU A 57 -12.53 -17.43 11.83
C LEU A 57 -13.99 -17.08 12.09
N GLY A 58 -14.84 -17.02 11.06
CA GLY A 58 -16.22 -16.53 11.16
C GLY A 58 -17.04 -17.23 12.23
N ALA A 59 -16.90 -18.56 12.37
CA ALA A 59 -17.62 -19.35 13.36
C ALA A 59 -17.20 -19.08 14.82
N TYR A 60 -16.06 -18.42 15.02
CA TYR A 60 -15.46 -18.19 16.34
C TYR A 60 -15.44 -16.72 16.74
N LEU A 61 -15.89 -15.80 15.87
CA LEU A 61 -15.84 -14.36 16.15
C LEU A 61 -16.54 -13.99 17.45
N ASP A 62 -17.72 -14.56 17.71
CA ASP A 62 -18.49 -14.28 18.93
C ASP A 62 -17.73 -14.68 20.20
N ILE A 63 -16.97 -15.79 20.14
CA ILE A 63 -16.15 -16.28 21.27
C ILE A 63 -14.97 -15.33 21.49
N ILE A 64 -14.29 -14.94 20.41
CA ILE A 64 -13.13 -14.04 20.44
C ILE A 64 -13.55 -12.67 20.98
N ASP A 65 -14.67 -12.13 20.50
CA ASP A 65 -15.23 -10.87 20.96
C ASP A 65 -15.67 -10.96 22.44
N GLY A 66 -16.06 -12.15 22.92
CA GLY A 66 -16.31 -12.42 24.33
C GLY A 66 -15.05 -12.23 25.17
N TRP A 67 -13.98 -12.95 24.84
CA TRP A 67 -12.68 -12.84 25.54
C TRP A 67 -12.13 -11.41 25.53
N LEU A 68 -12.21 -10.71 24.40
CA LEU A 68 -11.72 -9.35 24.28
C LEU A 68 -12.47 -8.35 25.17
N ARG A 69 -13.76 -8.56 25.41
CA ARG A 69 -14.56 -7.71 26.32
C ARG A 69 -14.25 -8.03 27.78
N GLU A 70 -14.06 -9.29 28.11
CA GLU A 70 -13.69 -9.73 29.47
C GLU A 70 -12.31 -9.19 29.88
N ASP A 71 -11.33 -9.22 28.98
CA ASP A 71 -9.97 -8.71 29.23
C ASP A 71 -9.88 -7.17 29.36
N GLN A 72 -10.91 -6.43 28.92
CA GLN A 72 -10.97 -4.96 29.06
C GLN A 72 -11.50 -4.50 30.43
N ALA A 73 -12.05 -5.41 31.25
CA ALA A 73 -12.62 -5.12 32.57
C ALA A 73 -11.56 -5.22 33.69
#